data_AF-A0AAJ6GF13-F1
#
_entry.id   AF-A0AAJ6GF13-F1
#
_cell.length_a   1.000
_cell.length_b   1.000
_cell.length_c   1.000
_cell.angle_alpha   90.00
_cell.angle_beta   90.00
_cell.angle_gamma   90.00
#
_symmetry.space_group_name_H-M   'P 1'
#
loop_
_entity.id
_entity.type
_entity.pdbx_description
1 polymer ?
#
loop_
_entity_poly.entity_id
_entity_poly.type
_entity_poly.pdbx_seq_one_letter_code
_entity_poly.pdbx_strand_id
1 'polypeptide(L)'
;MLKKFLFIITILFLSISCANYSLKVKDDKLTGIQTYTYADEYYEYGAKLYFQINNNKEITWWLYIGTKAMPNFIYANMAYIFDSKTYDKITFTLTNVSRNISTTAAVINEYAYIPSQVNCLENAIIQISEAEVKELYRILTNAKSVGLRISGREYQEFILSSSQVKAMIDTIEYYNNEFNN
;
A
#
# COMPACT_ATOMS: atom_id res chain seq x y z
N MET A 1 8.54 -14.28 44.41
CA MET A 1 9.43 -14.14 43.22
C MET A 1 8.82 -14.68 41.93
N LEU A 2 8.00 -15.74 41.96
CA LEU A 2 7.41 -16.37 40.77
C LEU A 2 6.52 -15.45 39.89
N LYS A 3 5.76 -14.53 40.51
CA LYS A 3 4.86 -13.60 39.78
C LYS A 3 5.58 -12.58 38.87
N LYS A 4 6.83 -12.22 39.16
CA LYS A 4 7.61 -11.26 38.35
C LYS A 4 8.20 -11.90 37.09
N PHE A 5 8.43 -13.21 37.11
CA PHE A 5 8.99 -13.96 35.99
C PHE A 5 7.95 -14.21 34.89
N LEU A 6 6.70 -14.50 35.27
CA LEU A 6 5.60 -14.65 34.31
C LEU A 6 5.34 -13.36 33.52
N PHE A 7 5.48 -12.19 34.15
CA PHE A 7 5.22 -10.91 33.49
C PHE A 7 6.24 -10.59 32.37
N ILE A 8 7.49 -11.04 32.53
CA ILE A 8 8.55 -10.84 31.52
C ILE A 8 8.33 -11.77 30.31
N ILE A 9 7.85 -13.00 30.53
CA ILE A 9 7.56 -13.94 29.46
C ILE A 9 6.38 -13.46 28.60
N THR A 10 5.33 -12.90 29.21
CA THR A 10 4.18 -12.38 28.46
C THR A 10 4.54 -11.16 27.59
N ILE A 11 5.47 -10.30 28.05
CA ILE A 11 5.97 -9.16 27.25
C ILE A 11 6.87 -9.66 26.10
N LEU A 12 7.69 -10.70 26.34
CA LEU A 12 8.52 -11.30 25.28
C LEU A 12 7.70 -11.96 24.17
N PHE A 13 6.55 -12.57 24.50
CA PHE A 13 5.67 -13.17 23.49
C PHE A 13 4.83 -12.13 22.73
N LEU A 14 4.54 -10.96 23.32
CA LEU A 14 3.91 -9.85 22.60
C LEU A 14 4.87 -9.19 21.59
N SER A 15 6.19 -9.23 21.83
CA SER A 15 7.19 -8.75 20.87
C SER A 15 7.48 -9.70 19.69
N ILE A 16 6.90 -10.92 19.67
CA ILE A 16 7.03 -11.86 18.54
C ILE A 16 5.76 -11.85 17.66
N SER A 17 4.81 -10.94 17.93
CA SER A 17 3.81 -10.59 16.91
C SER A 17 4.42 -9.71 15.81
N CYS A 18 5.53 -10.17 15.22
CA CYS A 18 5.75 -9.94 13.81
C CYS A 18 4.52 -10.53 13.13
N ALA A 19 3.59 -9.67 12.70
CA ALA A 19 2.65 -10.07 11.67
C ALA A 19 3.50 -10.72 10.57
N ASN A 20 3.34 -12.04 10.39
CA ASN A 20 4.10 -12.79 9.41
C ASN A 20 3.63 -12.30 8.04
N TYR A 21 4.29 -11.27 7.50
CA TYR A 21 4.13 -10.84 6.12
C TYR A 21 4.69 -11.98 5.26
N SER A 22 3.82 -12.87 4.81
CA SER A 22 4.19 -13.93 3.88
C SER A 22 4.05 -13.45 2.45
N LEU A 23 4.92 -13.97 1.58
CA LEU A 23 4.78 -13.78 0.15
C LEU A 23 3.44 -14.35 -0.32
N LYS A 24 2.67 -13.54 -1.03
CA LYS A 24 1.47 -13.96 -1.74
C LYS A 24 1.80 -14.11 -3.21
N VAL A 25 1.56 -15.30 -3.73
CA VAL A 25 1.67 -15.62 -5.16
C VAL A 25 0.28 -15.91 -5.68
N LYS A 26 -0.18 -15.10 -6.63
CA LYS A 26 -1.44 -15.34 -7.35
C LYS A 26 -1.10 -15.80 -8.77
N ASP A 27 -1.49 -17.01 -9.09
CA ASP A 27 -1.31 -17.62 -10.41
C ASP A 27 -2.62 -17.58 -11.20
N ASP A 28 -2.66 -16.78 -12.26
CA ASP A 28 -3.78 -16.76 -13.21
C ASP A 28 -3.48 -17.73 -14.35
N LYS A 29 -4.04 -18.94 -14.25
CA LYS A 29 -3.85 -20.01 -15.22
C LYS A 29 -4.36 -19.68 -16.62
N LEU A 30 -5.30 -18.74 -16.76
CA LEU A 30 -5.86 -18.38 -18.07
C LEU A 30 -4.95 -17.44 -18.84
N THR A 31 -4.34 -16.49 -18.13
CA THR A 31 -3.43 -15.50 -18.73
C THR A 31 -1.95 -15.93 -18.65
N GLY A 32 -1.65 -16.90 -17.79
CA GLY A 32 -0.28 -17.30 -17.45
C GLY A 32 0.51 -16.23 -16.71
N ILE A 33 -0.20 -15.34 -15.99
CA ILE A 33 0.40 -14.26 -15.23
C ILE A 33 0.52 -14.70 -13.77
N GLN A 34 1.74 -14.65 -13.24
CA GLN A 34 2.01 -14.84 -11.82
C GLN A 34 2.27 -13.48 -11.17
N THR A 35 1.50 -13.14 -10.13
CA THR A 35 1.62 -11.90 -9.37
C THR A 35 2.22 -12.17 -8.00
N TYR A 36 3.23 -11.39 -7.61
CA TYR A 36 3.97 -11.53 -6.36
C TYR A 36 3.85 -10.28 -5.51
N THR A 37 3.46 -10.42 -4.24
CA THR A 37 3.38 -9.30 -3.29
C THR A 37 3.45 -9.77 -1.84
N TYR A 38 4.05 -8.95 -0.97
CA TYR A 38 3.98 -9.14 0.49
C TYR A 38 2.87 -8.32 1.16
N ALA A 39 2.08 -7.54 0.41
CA ALA A 39 1.06 -6.67 0.99
C ALA A 39 -0.18 -7.45 1.45
N ASP A 40 -0.79 -7.02 2.57
CA ASP A 40 -2.10 -7.53 2.97
C ASP A 40 -3.18 -7.13 1.97
N GLU A 41 -4.14 -8.04 1.78
CA GLU A 41 -5.28 -7.82 0.90
C GLU A 41 -6.16 -6.66 1.39
N TYR A 42 -6.15 -6.38 2.69
CA TYR A 42 -7.08 -5.48 3.35
C TYR A 42 -6.67 -4.00 3.42
N TYR A 43 -5.49 -3.57 2.95
CA TYR A 43 -5.26 -2.11 2.93
C TYR A 43 -6.14 -1.46 1.87
N GLU A 44 -7.17 -0.74 2.32
CA GLU A 44 -8.08 0.07 1.49
C GLU A 44 -7.45 1.41 1.06
N TYR A 45 -6.31 1.79 1.65
CA TYR A 45 -5.59 3.03 1.38
C TYR A 45 -4.08 2.86 1.56
N GLY A 46 -3.31 3.86 1.09
CA GLY A 46 -1.84 3.89 1.18
C GLY A 46 -1.19 3.41 -0.10
N ALA A 47 -0.07 2.69 0.01
CA ALA A 47 0.68 2.18 -1.13
C ALA A 47 0.92 0.67 -1.02
N LYS A 48 0.89 -0.03 -2.16
CA LYS A 48 1.27 -1.45 -2.27
C LYS A 48 2.06 -1.66 -3.56
N LEU A 49 3.16 -2.39 -3.46
CA LEU A 49 3.97 -2.76 -4.61
C LEU A 49 3.78 -4.26 -4.90
N TYR A 50 3.72 -4.59 -6.19
CA TYR A 50 3.75 -5.96 -6.67
C TYR A 50 4.43 -6.02 -8.03
N PHE A 51 4.97 -7.19 -8.37
CA PHE A 51 5.45 -7.46 -9.72
C PHE A 51 4.71 -8.66 -10.30
N GLN A 52 4.65 -8.67 -11.62
CA GLN A 52 4.04 -9.73 -12.40
C GLN A 52 5.07 -10.33 -13.34
N ILE A 53 5.03 -11.65 -13.48
CA ILE A 53 5.80 -12.39 -14.48
C ILE A 53 4.80 -13.02 -15.44
N ASN A 54 4.95 -12.72 -16.74
CA ASN A 54 4.13 -13.33 -17.78
C ASN A 54 4.78 -14.62 -18.34
N ASN A 55 4.08 -15.31 -19.25
CA ASN A 55 4.58 -16.54 -19.88
C ASN A 55 5.93 -16.38 -20.60
N ASN A 56 6.23 -15.18 -21.10
CA ASN A 56 7.49 -14.88 -21.77
C ASN A 56 8.60 -14.50 -20.78
N LYS A 57 8.36 -14.64 -19.47
CA LYS A 57 9.23 -14.24 -18.36
C LYS A 57 9.52 -12.74 -18.32
N GLU A 58 8.72 -11.92 -19.00
CA GLU A 58 8.81 -10.48 -18.87
C GLU A 58 8.22 -10.06 -17.53
N ILE A 59 8.91 -9.12 -16.88
CA ILE A 59 8.61 -8.69 -15.53
C ILE A 59 8.05 -7.28 -15.59
N THR A 60 6.89 -7.09 -14.99
CA THR A 60 6.23 -5.78 -14.92
C THR A 60 5.98 -5.40 -13.48
N TRP A 61 6.36 -4.18 -13.11
CA TRP A 61 6.14 -3.62 -11.78
C TRP A 61 4.90 -2.75 -11.73
N TRP A 62 4.15 -2.90 -10.65
CA TRP A 62 2.91 -2.17 -10.44
C TRP A 62 2.85 -1.60 -9.03
N LEU A 63 2.44 -0.35 -8.94
CA LEU A 63 2.23 0.36 -7.69
C LEU A 63 0.75 0.72 -7.56
N TYR A 64 0.11 0.20 -6.52
CA TYR A 64 -1.19 0.65 -6.06
C TYR A 64 -1.02 1.86 -5.14
N ILE A 65 -1.85 2.87 -5.32
CA ILE A 65 -1.95 4.06 -4.46
C ILE A 65 -3.43 4.34 -4.17
N GLY A 66 -3.79 4.55 -2.90
CA GLY A 66 -5.17 4.81 -2.48
C GLY A 66 -5.30 5.86 -1.37
N THR A 67 -6.32 6.72 -1.46
CA THR A 67 -6.66 7.70 -0.42
C THR A 67 -7.33 7.03 0.77
N LYS A 68 -7.19 7.59 1.97
CA LYS A 68 -8.13 7.30 3.07
C LYS A 68 -9.51 7.85 2.71
N ALA A 69 -10.55 7.42 3.44
CA ALA A 69 -11.89 8.01 3.34
C ALA A 69 -11.85 9.54 3.51
N MET A 70 -12.44 10.27 2.56
CA MET A 70 -12.49 11.74 2.54
C MET A 70 -13.92 12.23 2.29
N PRO A 71 -14.30 13.44 2.71
CA PRO A 71 -15.63 13.97 2.42
C PRO A 71 -15.86 14.28 0.93
N ASN A 72 -14.81 14.59 0.17
CA ASN A 72 -14.88 14.96 -1.24
C ASN A 72 -13.79 14.27 -2.06
N PHE A 73 -14.00 14.11 -3.37
CA PHE A 73 -12.96 13.70 -4.31
C PHE A 73 -11.92 14.81 -4.47
N ILE A 74 -10.64 14.45 -4.36
CA ILE A 74 -9.54 15.38 -4.64
C ILE A 74 -9.18 15.40 -6.12
N TYR A 75 -9.79 14.54 -6.95
CA TYR A 75 -9.48 14.35 -8.36
C TYR A 75 -7.99 14.07 -8.56
N ALA A 76 -7.52 13.04 -7.84
CA ALA A 76 -6.12 12.66 -7.84
C ALA A 76 -5.56 12.52 -9.27
N ASN A 77 -4.37 13.06 -9.50
CA ASN A 77 -3.64 12.96 -10.76
C ASN A 77 -2.12 12.74 -10.54
N MET A 78 -1.65 12.85 -9.31
CA MET A 78 -0.26 12.69 -8.95
C MET A 78 -0.12 12.13 -7.54
N ALA A 79 0.94 11.36 -7.30
CA ALA A 79 1.30 10.90 -5.96
C ALA A 79 2.81 11.00 -5.70
N TYR A 80 3.17 11.14 -4.43
CA TYR A 80 4.55 11.20 -3.96
C TYR A 80 4.75 10.20 -2.84
N ILE A 81 5.80 9.39 -2.93
CA ILE A 81 6.34 8.66 -1.78
C ILE A 81 7.63 9.37 -1.37
N PHE A 82 7.73 9.76 -0.10
CA PHE A 82 8.78 10.67 0.35
C PHE A 82 9.29 10.36 1.76
N ASP A 83 10.52 10.76 2.04
CA ASP A 83 11.04 10.82 3.40
C ASP A 83 10.38 12.00 4.14
N SER A 84 9.62 11.69 5.18
CA SER A 84 8.90 12.71 5.97
C SER A 84 9.79 13.74 6.67
N LYS A 85 11.10 13.46 6.81
CA LYS A 85 12.06 14.39 7.41
C LYS A 85 12.73 15.31 6.38
N THR A 86 13.18 14.75 5.27
CA THR A 86 13.98 15.48 4.27
C THR A 86 13.15 15.97 3.08
N TYR A 87 11.94 15.43 2.90
CA TYR A 87 11.08 15.60 1.72
C TYR A 87 11.71 15.16 0.39
N ASP A 88 12.80 14.40 0.46
CA ASP A 88 13.31 13.64 -0.68
C ASP A 88 12.24 12.65 -1.15
N LYS A 89 11.97 12.59 -2.45
CA LYS A 89 10.73 12.00 -2.97
C LYS A 89 10.86 11.43 -4.37
N ILE A 90 10.03 10.42 -4.63
CA ILE A 90 9.69 9.94 -5.95
C ILE A 90 8.26 10.39 -6.29
N THR A 91 8.04 10.76 -7.55
CA THR A 91 6.76 11.28 -8.03
C THR A 91 6.18 10.37 -9.09
N PHE A 92 4.87 10.15 -9.02
CA PHE A 92 4.14 9.29 -9.95
C PHE A 92 2.95 10.03 -10.56
N THR A 93 2.74 9.86 -11.86
CA THR A 93 1.54 10.35 -12.55
C THR A 93 0.43 9.29 -12.46
N LEU A 94 -0.78 9.69 -12.08
CA LEU A 94 -1.93 8.80 -11.94
C LEU A 94 -2.88 8.97 -13.13
N THR A 95 -2.86 8.02 -14.07
CA THR A 95 -3.64 8.12 -15.32
C THR A 95 -5.00 7.42 -15.26
N ASN A 96 -5.14 6.36 -14.46
CA ASN A 96 -6.35 5.51 -14.38
C ASN A 96 -6.93 5.50 -12.96
N VAL A 97 -7.33 6.67 -12.47
CA VAL A 97 -7.84 6.83 -11.10
C VAL A 97 -9.29 6.37 -11.00
N SER A 98 -9.51 5.30 -10.25
CA SER A 98 -10.82 4.81 -9.82
C SER A 98 -11.36 5.68 -8.69
N ARG A 99 -12.65 6.04 -8.77
CA ARG A 99 -13.35 6.91 -7.81
C ARG A 99 -14.55 6.18 -7.26
N ASN A 100 -14.53 5.91 -5.96
CA ASN A 100 -15.56 5.17 -5.28
C ASN A 100 -16.23 6.05 -4.22
N ILE A 101 -17.54 5.84 -4.07
CA ILE A 101 -18.31 6.40 -2.97
C ILE A 101 -18.66 5.24 -2.04
N SER A 102 -18.23 5.33 -0.79
CA SER A 102 -18.61 4.43 0.28
C SER A 102 -19.58 5.16 1.21
N THR A 103 -20.71 4.52 1.52
CA THR A 103 -21.72 5.06 2.44
C THR A 103 -21.80 4.16 3.65
N THR A 104 -21.67 4.73 4.84
CA THR A 104 -22.00 3.99 6.07
C THR A 104 -23.52 3.94 6.19
N ALA A 105 -24.08 2.74 6.42
CA ALA A 105 -25.52 2.54 6.48
C ALA A 105 -26.20 3.51 7.46
N ALA A 106 -27.44 3.87 7.16
CA ALA A 106 -28.22 4.76 7.97
C ALA A 106 -29.64 4.28 8.18
N VAL A 107 -30.24 4.84 9.23
CA VAL A 107 -31.56 4.49 9.78
C VAL A 107 -32.60 4.45 8.67
N ILE A 108 -33.30 3.31 8.57
CA ILE A 108 -34.52 3.19 7.79
C ILE A 108 -35.62 3.83 8.62
N ASN A 109 -36.11 5.00 8.22
CA ASN A 109 -37.46 5.42 8.56
C ASN A 109 -38.30 5.17 7.32
N GLU A 110 -39.56 4.75 7.49
CA GLU A 110 -40.45 4.04 6.53
C GLU A 110 -40.56 4.61 5.09
N TYR A 111 -39.93 5.74 4.76
CA TYR A 111 -40.02 6.42 3.46
C TYR A 111 -38.69 6.94 2.87
N ALA A 112 -37.51 6.81 3.51
CA ALA A 112 -36.25 7.24 2.89
C ALA A 112 -34.98 6.62 3.51
N TYR A 113 -33.99 6.32 2.66
CA TYR A 113 -32.61 6.04 3.06
C TYR A 113 -31.82 7.35 3.13
N ILE A 114 -31.28 7.70 4.31
CA ILE A 114 -30.51 8.95 4.52
C ILE A 114 -29.09 8.59 4.98
N PRO A 115 -28.08 8.46 4.11
CA PRO A 115 -26.74 8.05 4.52
C PRO A 115 -26.18 8.97 5.63
N SER A 116 -25.61 8.37 6.68
CA SER A 116 -25.12 9.10 7.85
C SER A 116 -23.79 9.79 7.56
N GLN A 117 -22.97 9.18 6.69
CA GLN A 117 -21.72 9.72 6.16
C GLN A 117 -21.49 9.17 4.74
N VAL A 118 -21.04 10.05 3.85
CA VAL A 118 -20.61 9.71 2.49
C VAL A 118 -19.10 9.93 2.42
N ASN A 119 -18.36 8.86 2.11
CA ASN A 119 -16.92 8.88 1.98
C ASN A 119 -16.51 8.68 0.52
N CYS A 120 -15.69 9.59 0.02
CA CYS A 120 -15.02 9.49 -1.26
C CYS A 120 -13.68 8.76 -1.08
N LEU A 121 -13.38 7.85 -2.00
CA LEU A 121 -12.13 7.11 -2.10
C LEU A 121 -11.61 7.19 -3.53
N GLU A 122 -10.34 7.55 -3.70
CA GLU A 122 -9.66 7.51 -4.99
C GLU A 122 -8.47 6.56 -4.92
N ASN A 123 -8.31 5.73 -5.94
CA ASN A 123 -7.16 4.83 -6.04
C ASN A 123 -6.72 4.67 -7.49
N ALA A 124 -5.45 4.34 -7.67
CA ALA A 124 -4.86 4.04 -8.96
C ALA A 124 -3.91 2.87 -8.83
N ILE A 125 -3.82 2.09 -9.92
CA ILE A 125 -2.77 1.10 -10.14
C ILE A 125 -1.99 1.61 -11.34
N ILE A 126 -0.70 1.84 -11.14
CA ILE A 126 0.20 2.36 -12.16
C ILE A 126 1.33 1.37 -12.42
N GLN A 127 1.71 1.22 -13.68
CA GLN A 127 2.92 0.53 -14.05
C GLN A 127 4.11 1.45 -13.77
N ILE A 128 5.16 0.94 -13.16
CA ILE A 128 6.39 1.69 -12.91
C ILE A 128 7.58 0.98 -13.55
N SER A 129 8.58 1.76 -13.94
CA SER A 129 9.83 1.27 -14.51
C SER A 129 10.76 0.71 -13.43
N GLU A 130 11.74 -0.10 -13.83
CA GLU A 130 12.78 -0.60 -12.91
C GLU A 130 13.60 0.52 -12.27
N ALA A 131 13.82 1.63 -13.00
CA ALA A 131 14.49 2.81 -12.46
C ALA A 131 13.67 3.46 -11.32
N GLU A 132 12.35 3.56 -11.50
CA GLU A 132 11.44 4.04 -10.45
C GLU A 132 11.38 3.09 -9.26
N VAL A 133 11.45 1.77 -9.48
CA VAL A 133 11.53 0.77 -8.40
C VAL A 133 12.81 0.94 -7.58
N LYS A 134 13.96 1.16 -8.23
CA LYS A 134 15.25 1.40 -7.56
C LYS A 134 15.20 2.67 -6.71
N GLU A 135 14.62 3.74 -7.25
CA GLU A 135 14.49 5.01 -6.54
C GLU A 135 13.48 4.92 -5.39
N LEU A 136 12.36 4.22 -5.59
CA LEU A 136 11.43 3.89 -4.53
C LEU A 136 12.13 3.12 -3.40
N TYR A 137 12.88 2.06 -3.72
CA TYR A 137 13.62 1.27 -2.73
C TYR A 137 14.61 2.13 -1.92
N ARG A 138 15.33 3.04 -2.59
CA ARG A 138 16.24 4.00 -1.93
C ARG A 138 15.51 4.86 -0.90
N ILE A 139 14.33 5.38 -1.22
CA ILE A 139 13.53 6.17 -0.28
C ILE A 139 13.03 5.31 0.88
N LEU A 140 12.46 4.14 0.57
CA LEU A 140 11.89 3.23 1.57
C LEU A 140 12.92 2.76 2.61
N THR A 141 14.18 2.54 2.21
CA THR A 141 15.24 2.02 3.09
C THR A 141 15.99 3.09 3.87
N ASN A 142 16.10 4.31 3.35
CA ASN A 142 16.86 5.38 4.00
C ASN A 142 15.99 6.28 4.89
N ALA A 143 14.70 6.40 4.59
CA ALA A 143 13.80 7.25 5.36
C ALA A 143 13.51 6.65 6.74
N LYS A 144 13.56 7.47 7.79
CA LYS A 144 13.11 7.05 9.13
C LYS A 144 11.59 6.87 9.20
N SER A 145 10.87 7.61 8.37
CA SER A 145 9.42 7.58 8.27
C SER A 145 9.03 8.01 6.86
N VAL A 146 8.21 7.19 6.20
CA VAL A 146 7.83 7.37 4.81
C VAL A 146 6.42 7.97 4.74
N GLY A 147 6.30 9.10 4.08
CA GLY A 147 5.03 9.74 3.76
C GLY A 147 4.51 9.34 2.38
N LEU A 148 3.19 9.40 2.24
CA LEU A 148 2.49 9.38 0.97
C LEU A 148 1.65 10.65 0.86
N ARG A 149 1.82 11.38 -0.25
CA ARG A 149 0.94 12.49 -0.64
C ARG A 149 0.27 12.15 -1.96
N ILE A 150 -1.05 12.23 -2.00
CA ILE A 150 -1.86 12.09 -3.22
C ILE A 150 -2.44 13.47 -3.52
N SER A 151 -2.22 13.97 -4.74
CA SER A 151 -2.56 15.34 -5.15
C SER A 151 -3.44 15.36 -6.39
N GLY A 152 -4.30 16.37 -6.45
CA GLY A 152 -5.20 16.71 -7.55
C GLY A 152 -5.64 18.16 -7.43
N ARG A 153 -6.95 18.41 -7.36
CA ARG A 153 -7.53 19.72 -6.97
C ARG A 153 -7.17 20.11 -5.54
N GLU A 154 -7.08 19.12 -4.66
CA GLU A 154 -6.58 19.22 -3.29
C GLU A 154 -5.55 18.11 -3.07
N TYR A 155 -5.02 17.98 -1.85
CA TYR A 155 -4.13 16.87 -1.51
C TYR A 155 -4.53 16.18 -0.22
N GLN A 156 -4.23 14.89 -0.16
CA GLN A 156 -4.20 14.12 1.08
C GLN A 156 -2.78 13.69 1.35
N GLU A 157 -2.32 13.85 2.59
CA GLU A 157 -1.00 13.41 3.03
C GLU A 157 -1.11 12.63 4.33
N PHE A 158 -0.36 11.53 4.42
CA PHE A 158 -0.25 10.75 5.65
C PHE A 158 1.03 9.91 5.64
N ILE A 159 1.45 9.48 6.84
CA ILE A 159 2.56 8.53 7.00
C ILE A 159 2.06 7.12 6.66
N LEU A 160 2.82 6.41 5.82
CA LEU A 160 2.59 5.00 5.54
C LEU A 160 2.91 4.18 6.79
N SER A 161 2.11 3.14 7.04
CA SER A 161 2.42 2.25 8.16
C SER A 161 3.75 1.53 7.92
N SER A 162 4.45 1.18 9.01
CA SER A 162 5.68 0.40 8.93
C SER A 162 5.49 -0.93 8.19
N SER A 163 4.30 -1.51 8.28
CA SER A 163 3.93 -2.71 7.52
C SER A 163 3.88 -2.51 6.02
N GLN A 164 3.30 -1.40 5.53
CA GLN A 164 3.24 -1.10 4.11
C GLN A 164 4.65 -0.85 3.55
N VAL A 165 5.47 -0.10 4.29
CA VAL A 165 6.87 0.13 3.94
C VAL A 165 7.63 -1.19 3.86
N LYS A 166 7.54 -2.03 4.91
CA LYS A 166 8.21 -3.33 4.95
C LYS A 166 7.76 -4.25 3.82
N ALA A 167 6.46 -4.36 3.55
CA ALA A 167 5.94 -5.20 2.48
C ALA A 167 6.46 -4.78 1.09
N MET A 168 6.60 -3.48 0.83
CA MET A 168 7.18 -3.01 -0.42
C MET A 168 8.68 -3.34 -0.51
N ILE A 169 9.44 -3.16 0.58
CA ILE A 169 10.86 -3.55 0.67
C ILE A 169 11.02 -5.05 0.42
N ASP A 170 10.30 -5.90 1.16
CA ASP A 170 10.37 -7.36 1.04
C ASP A 170 10.02 -7.84 -0.38
N THR A 171 9.07 -7.17 -1.05
CA THR A 171 8.70 -7.49 -2.44
C THR A 171 9.84 -7.21 -3.42
N ILE A 172 10.57 -6.10 -3.24
CA ILE A 172 11.74 -5.75 -4.07
C ILE A 172 12.91 -6.70 -3.79
N GLU A 173 13.15 -7.02 -2.52
CA GLU A 173 14.22 -7.93 -2.11
C GLU A 173 13.98 -9.35 -2.61
N TYR A 174 12.74 -9.85 -2.51
CA TYR A 174 12.38 -11.15 -3.08
C TYR A 174 12.62 -11.20 -4.59
N TYR A 175 12.22 -10.15 -5.32
CA TYR A 175 12.52 -10.05 -6.74
C TYR A 175 14.03 -10.14 -7.03
N ASN A 176 14.83 -9.34 -6.31
CA ASN A 176 16.27 -9.27 -6.55
C ASN A 176 16.95 -10.62 -6.29
N ASN A 177 16.55 -11.32 -5.23
CA ASN A 177 17.15 -12.60 -4.84
C ASN A 177 16.77 -13.77 -5.75
N GLU A 178 15.55 -13.79 -6.29
CA GLU A 178 15.04 -14.94 -7.04
C GLU A 178 15.12 -14.77 -8.56
N PHE A 179 15.09 -13.52 -9.06
CA PHE A 179 14.92 -13.26 -10.50
C PHE A 179 15.98 -12.34 -11.11
N ASN A 180 16.79 -11.65 -10.31
CA ASN A 180 17.75 -10.64 -10.78
C ASN A 180 19.22 -10.98 -10.48
N ASN A 181 19.52 -12.25 -10.13
CA ASN A 181 20.89 -12.73 -9.91
C ASN A 181 21.67 -12.87 -11.22
#